data_AF-A0A1H6M9Z1-F1
#
_entry.id   AF-A0A1H6M9Z1-F1
#
_cell.length_a   1.000
_cell.length_b   1.000
_cell.length_c   1.000
_cell.angle_alpha   90.00
_cell.angle_beta   90.00
_cell.angle_gamma   90.00
#
_symmetry.space_group_name_H-M   'P 1'
#
loop_
_entity.id
_entity.type
_entity.pdbx_description
1 polymer ?
#
loop_
_entity_poly.entity_id
_entity_poly.type
_entity_poly.pdbx_seq_one_letter_code
_entity_poly.pdbx_strand_id
1 'polypeptide(L)'
;MKTALKIYISLACLLLLDTFLFLSADISLPGTLPDRLLFWCWLASTFFILVQYRKSIWTKVYTVLLLVLLFAAALPMGAPLVMLHAFALDKEVSYQVGHTRLVETTKSPFAKPYVAVIRSYGLYEQETARLDMDFDVKGKTYRLADVLSIKEVTNDVRTELLFVFKTGSVTREIP
;
A
#
# COMPACT_ATOMS: atom_id res chain seq x y z
N MET A 1 -25.37 10.86 20.56
CA MET A 1 -24.18 10.24 21.19
C MET A 1 -24.01 8.76 20.83
N LYS A 2 -25.01 7.87 20.99
CA LYS A 2 -24.88 6.44 20.60
C LYS A 2 -24.56 6.24 19.12
N THR A 3 -25.11 7.08 18.23
CA THR A 3 -24.88 6.99 16.77
C THR A 3 -23.43 7.29 16.39
N ALA A 4 -22.80 8.31 16.97
CA ALA A 4 -21.40 8.65 16.70
C ALA A 4 -20.45 7.51 17.09
N LEU A 5 -20.71 6.87 18.24
CA LEU A 5 -19.94 5.71 18.67
C LEU A 5 -20.13 4.50 17.73
N LYS A 6 -21.35 4.26 17.24
CA LYS A 6 -21.63 3.20 16.26
C LYS A 6 -20.90 3.43 14.94
N ILE A 7 -20.91 4.67 14.44
CA ILE A 7 -20.19 5.06 13.22
C ILE A 7 -18.69 4.83 13.42
N TYR A 8 -18.14 5.26 14.55
CA TYR A 8 -16.73 5.06 14.89
C TYR A 8 -16.34 3.57 14.89
N ILE A 9 -17.14 2.73 15.56
CA ILE A 9 -16.88 1.28 15.62
C ILE A 9 -16.97 0.65 14.23
N SER A 10 -17.95 1.06 13.41
CA SER A 10 -18.07 0.58 12.03
C SER A 10 -16.85 0.97 11.19
N LEU A 11 -16.37 2.20 11.33
CA LEU A 11 -15.21 2.70 10.60
C LEU A 11 -13.92 1.98 11.03
N ALA A 12 -13.76 1.73 12.34
CA ALA A 12 -12.65 0.97 12.89
C ALA A 12 -12.67 -0.50 12.42
N CYS A 13 -13.85 -1.12 12.36
CA CYS A 13 -14.01 -2.49 11.86
C CYS A 13 -13.67 -2.57 10.36
N LEU A 14 -14.10 -1.59 9.57
CA LEU A 14 -13.78 -1.51 8.15
C LEU A 14 -12.27 -1.36 7.92
N LEU A 15 -11.61 -0.48 8.68
CA LEU A 15 -10.15 -0.30 8.62
C LEU A 15 -9.39 -1.57 9.00
N LEU A 16 -9.84 -2.28 10.03
CA LEU A 16 -9.24 -3.55 10.45
C LEU A 16 -9.43 -4.64 9.40
N LEU A 17 -10.61 -4.72 8.78
CA LEU A 17 -10.89 -5.68 7.72
C LEU A 17 -10.02 -5.42 6.49
N ASP A 18 -9.93 -4.16 6.08
CA ASP A 18 -9.09 -3.71 4.96
C ASP A 18 -7.61 -4.06 5.20
N THR A 19 -7.09 -3.71 6.38
CA THR A 19 -5.71 -4.04 6.78
C THR A 19 -5.48 -5.57 6.82
N PHE A 20 -6.46 -6.33 7.29
CA PHE A 20 -6.38 -7.79 7.35
C PHE A 20 -6.36 -8.42 5.95
N LEU A 21 -7.18 -7.92 5.02
CA LEU A 21 -7.19 -8.35 3.63
C LEU A 21 -5.87 -8.00 2.92
N PHE A 22 -5.34 -6.82 3.17
CA PHE A 22 -4.05 -6.40 2.66
C PHE A 22 -2.92 -7.31 3.13
N LEU A 23 -2.88 -7.65 4.43
CA LEU A 23 -1.83 -8.51 5.00
C LEU A 23 -1.96 -9.99 4.60
N SER A 24 -3.18 -10.48 4.41
CA SER A 24 -3.44 -11.91 4.20
C SER A 24 -3.48 -12.31 2.72
N ALA A 25 -4.01 -11.43 1.87
CA ALA A 25 -4.33 -11.74 0.48
C ALA A 25 -3.73 -10.76 -0.53
N ASP A 26 -2.96 -9.76 -0.06
CA ASP A 26 -2.41 -8.68 -0.87
C ASP A 26 -3.50 -7.95 -1.70
N ILE A 27 -4.71 -7.86 -1.12
CA ILE A 27 -5.86 -7.16 -1.69
C ILE A 27 -5.92 -5.75 -1.09
N SER A 28 -6.03 -4.74 -1.95
CA SER A 28 -6.26 -3.35 -1.56
C SER A 28 -7.49 -2.79 -2.26
N LEU A 29 -8.00 -1.65 -1.76
CA LEU A 29 -9.00 -0.89 -2.50
C LEU A 29 -8.39 -0.36 -3.81
N PRO A 30 -9.21 -0.08 -4.83
CA PRO A 30 -8.73 0.37 -6.12
C PRO A 30 -8.11 1.78 -6.01
N GLY A 31 -6.82 1.86 -6.34
CA GLY A 31 -6.00 3.06 -6.14
C GLY A 31 -5.60 3.27 -4.67
N THR A 32 -4.58 4.11 -4.43
CA THR A 32 -4.04 4.37 -3.09
C THR A 32 -4.83 5.41 -2.29
N LEU A 33 -5.80 6.08 -2.91
CA LEU A 33 -6.60 7.16 -2.31
C LEU A 33 -7.68 6.68 -1.32
N PRO A 34 -8.47 5.64 -1.61
CA PRO A 34 -9.52 5.17 -0.70
C PRO A 34 -8.96 4.69 0.64
N ASP A 35 -7.87 3.92 0.63
CA ASP A 35 -7.20 3.44 1.85
C ASP A 35 -6.71 4.62 2.71
N ARG A 36 -6.14 5.64 2.04
CA ARG A 36 -5.71 6.89 2.67
C ARG A 36 -6.87 7.61 3.33
N LEU A 37 -7.97 7.82 2.61
CA LEU A 37 -9.15 8.50 3.13
C LEU A 37 -9.76 7.74 4.31
N LEU A 38 -9.85 6.41 4.22
CA LEU A 38 -10.37 5.57 5.30
C LEU A 38 -9.52 5.73 6.57
N PHE A 39 -8.20 5.70 6.44
CA PHE A 39 -7.27 5.91 7.55
C PHE A 39 -7.40 7.32 8.17
N TRP A 40 -7.46 8.38 7.36
CA TRP A 40 -7.57 9.75 7.87
C TRP A 40 -8.93 10.02 8.55
N CYS A 41 -10.02 9.50 7.99
CA CYS A 41 -11.34 9.52 8.63
C CYS A 41 -11.33 8.74 9.95
N TRP A 42 -10.68 7.56 9.93
CA TRP A 42 -10.09 6.82 11.04
C TRP A 42 -9.65 7.70 12.21
N LEU A 43 -8.53 8.36 11.92
CA LEU A 43 -7.73 9.11 12.84
C LEU A 43 -8.47 10.33 13.39
N ALA A 44 -9.15 11.09 12.52
CA ALA A 44 -9.94 12.26 12.92
C ALA A 44 -11.09 11.86 13.87
N SER A 45 -11.78 10.76 13.57
CA SER A 45 -12.85 10.22 14.41
C SER A 45 -12.31 9.76 15.77
N THR A 46 -11.12 9.17 15.80
CA THR A 46 -10.44 8.76 17.03
C THR A 46 -10.21 9.97 17.94
N PHE A 47 -9.61 11.04 17.42
CA PHE A 47 -9.41 12.29 18.18
C PHE A 47 -10.73 12.88 18.69
N PHE A 48 -11.77 12.89 17.86
CA PHE A 48 -13.10 13.37 18.24
C PHE A 48 -13.68 12.58 19.43
N ILE A 49 -13.62 11.24 19.40
CA ILE A 49 -14.10 10.39 20.49
C ILE A 49 -13.30 10.61 21.77
N LEU A 50 -11.98 10.78 21.68
CA LEU A 50 -11.12 11.05 22.84
C LEU A 50 -11.47 12.37 23.54
N VAL A 51 -11.69 13.44 22.77
CA VAL A 51 -12.07 14.75 23.33
C VAL A 51 -13.48 14.71 23.93
N GLN A 52 -14.44 14.16 23.18
CA GLN A 52 -15.85 14.14 23.58
C GLN A 52 -16.10 13.28 24.83
N TYR A 53 -15.43 12.13 24.93
CA TYR A 53 -15.65 11.16 26.01
C TYR A 53 -14.53 11.17 27.08
N ARG A 54 -13.72 12.23 27.16
CA ARG A 54 -12.59 12.37 28.11
C ARG A 54 -12.89 12.07 29.58
N LYS A 55 -14.15 12.24 30.02
CA LYS A 55 -14.58 11.97 31.40
C LYS A 55 -14.84 10.49 31.68
N SER A 56 -15.02 9.67 30.64
CA SER A 56 -15.31 8.23 30.77
C SER A 56 -14.04 7.44 31.12
N ILE A 57 -14.16 6.48 32.04
CA ILE A 57 -13.08 5.55 32.40
C ILE A 57 -12.64 4.73 31.19
N TRP A 58 -13.59 4.29 30.35
CA TRP A 58 -13.33 3.50 29.15
C TRP A 58 -12.51 4.26 28.12
N THR A 59 -12.75 5.56 27.99
CA THR A 59 -11.97 6.41 27.07
C THR A 59 -10.55 6.58 27.56
N LYS A 60 -10.31 6.70 28.88
CA LYS A 60 -8.95 6.74 29.44
C LYS A 60 -8.18 5.45 29.18
N VAL A 61 -8.81 4.29 29.41
CA VAL A 61 -8.21 2.98 29.10
C VAL A 61 -7.89 2.88 27.62
N TYR A 62 -8.82 3.31 26.75
CA TYR A 62 -8.60 3.32 25.31
C TYR A 62 -7.43 4.23 24.88
N THR A 63 -7.30 5.43 25.46
CA THR A 63 -6.17 6.32 25.20
C THR A 63 -4.84 5.69 25.61
N VAL A 64 -4.79 5.08 26.81
CA VAL A 64 -3.58 4.40 27.28
C VAL A 64 -3.25 3.23 26.36
N LEU A 65 -4.24 2.44 25.94
CA LEU A 65 -4.04 1.34 25.01
C LEU A 65 -3.50 1.83 23.65
N LEU A 66 -4.05 2.91 23.11
CA LEU A 66 -3.55 3.54 21.88
C LEU A 66 -2.10 4.00 22.03
N LEU A 67 -1.75 4.64 23.15
CA LEU A 67 -0.38 5.05 23.42
C LEU A 67 0.55 3.84 23.55
N VAL A 68 0.15 2.81 24.30
CA VAL A 68 0.95 1.59 24.47
C VAL A 68 1.16 0.90 23.12
N LEU A 69 0.12 0.78 22.28
CA LEU A 69 0.25 0.22 20.93
C LEU A 69 1.14 1.08 20.04
N LEU A 70 1.03 2.40 20.11
CA LEU A 70 1.89 3.32 19.36
C LEU A 70 3.35 3.18 19.78
N PHE A 71 3.63 3.15 21.09
CA PHE A 71 4.97 2.94 21.61
C PHE A 71 5.48 1.53 21.34
N ALA A 72 4.63 0.50 21.44
CA ALA A 72 4.99 -0.87 21.09
C ALA A 72 5.23 -1.04 19.58
N ALA A 73 4.59 -0.23 18.72
CA ALA A 73 4.91 -0.16 17.30
C ALA A 73 6.22 0.61 17.04
N ALA A 74 6.53 1.63 17.86
CA ALA A 74 7.72 2.47 17.71
C ALA A 74 9.01 1.91 18.37
N LEU A 75 8.89 1.10 19.42
CA LEU A 75 10.01 0.56 20.20
C LEU A 75 10.84 -0.52 19.47
N PRO A 76 10.26 -1.52 18.79
CA PRO A 76 11.03 -2.52 18.07
C PRO A 76 11.56 -2.00 16.72
N MET A 77 10.93 -0.96 16.15
CA MET A 77 11.37 -0.32 14.91
C MET A 77 10.92 1.14 14.94
N GLY A 78 11.82 2.11 14.71
CA GLY A 78 11.45 3.52 14.43
C GLY A 78 10.62 3.71 13.14
N ALA A 79 10.07 2.62 12.59
CA ALA A 79 9.32 2.50 11.36
C ALA A 79 8.01 3.30 11.32
N PRO A 80 7.22 3.51 12.39
CA PRO A 80 5.96 4.24 12.26
C PRO A 80 6.17 5.69 11.78
N LEU A 81 7.22 6.36 12.28
CA LEU A 81 7.57 7.71 11.85
C LEU A 81 8.18 7.72 10.44
N VAL A 82 9.07 6.78 10.12
CA VAL A 82 9.69 6.68 8.78
C VAL A 82 8.67 6.30 7.71
N MET A 83 7.74 5.39 8.00
CA MET A 83 6.62 5.03 7.14
C MET A 83 5.68 6.20 6.91
N LEU A 84 5.33 6.99 7.93
CA LEU A 84 4.51 8.19 7.75
C LEU A 84 5.20 9.21 6.83
N HIS A 85 6.51 9.38 6.95
CA HIS A 85 7.27 10.29 6.07
C HIS A 85 7.35 9.76 4.63
N ALA A 86 7.68 8.48 4.45
CA ALA A 86 7.70 7.85 3.14
C ALA A 86 6.30 7.91 2.49
N PHE A 87 5.26 7.57 3.23
CA PHE A 87 3.88 7.60 2.73
C PHE A 87 3.38 9.01 2.38
N ALA A 88 3.88 10.05 3.06
CA ALA A 88 3.49 11.44 2.83
C ALA A 88 4.26 12.13 1.70
N LEU A 89 5.53 11.75 1.46
CA LEU A 89 6.43 12.46 0.54
C LEU A 89 6.80 11.66 -0.72
N ASP A 90 6.62 10.33 -0.71
CA ASP A 90 7.09 9.51 -1.81
C ASP A 90 6.19 9.66 -3.03
N LYS A 91 6.81 9.96 -4.17
CA LYS A 91 6.13 10.03 -5.46
C LYS A 91 6.08 8.61 -6.00
N GLU A 92 4.88 8.03 -5.94
CA GLU A 92 4.60 6.72 -6.48
C GLU A 92 4.91 6.68 -7.98
N VAL A 93 5.99 6.00 -8.37
CA VAL A 93 6.31 5.74 -9.77
C VAL A 93 5.43 4.57 -10.20
N SER A 94 4.37 4.87 -10.95
CA SER A 94 3.45 3.86 -11.44
C SER A 94 3.21 3.96 -12.94
N TYR A 95 3.19 2.82 -13.60
CA TYR A 95 2.82 2.69 -15.01
C TYR A 95 1.57 1.83 -15.13
N GLN A 96 0.61 2.28 -15.95
CA GLN A 96 -0.62 1.55 -16.22
C GLN A 96 -0.56 0.96 -17.63
N VAL A 97 -0.80 -0.35 -17.74
CA VAL A 97 -0.87 -1.11 -18.99
C VAL A 97 -2.17 -1.90 -18.97
N GLY A 98 -3.20 -1.39 -19.66
CA GLY A 98 -4.53 -1.99 -19.66
C GLY A 98 -5.13 -2.05 -18.25
N HIS A 99 -5.42 -3.27 -17.77
CA HIS A 99 -5.93 -3.58 -16.43
C HIS A 99 -4.85 -3.89 -15.38
N THR A 100 -3.58 -3.81 -15.79
CA THR A 100 -2.43 -4.10 -14.93
C THR A 100 -1.69 -2.80 -14.62
N ARG A 101 -1.40 -2.57 -13.35
CA ARG A 101 -0.60 -1.45 -12.85
C ARG A 101 0.70 -1.97 -12.29
N LEU A 102 1.80 -1.35 -12.67
CA LEU A 102 3.13 -1.63 -12.14
C LEU A 102 3.53 -0.49 -11.22
N VAL A 103 3.90 -0.84 -9.99
CA VAL A 103 4.26 0.15 -8.97
C VAL A 103 5.56 -0.27 -8.31
N GLU A 104 6.54 0.64 -8.25
CA GLU A 104 7.67 0.45 -7.35
C GLU A 104 7.18 0.64 -5.92
N THR A 105 7.26 -0.42 -5.11
CA THR A 105 6.80 -0.37 -3.73
C THR A 105 7.74 -1.13 -2.81
N THR A 106 7.66 -0.81 -1.53
CA THR A 106 8.25 -1.63 -0.49
C THR A 106 7.22 -1.82 0.62
N LYS A 107 6.93 -3.06 0.97
CA LYS A 107 6.02 -3.38 2.09
C LYS A 107 6.63 -3.07 3.46
N SER A 108 7.95 -2.93 3.52
CA SER A 108 8.67 -2.56 4.73
C SER A 108 9.84 -1.65 4.39
N PRO A 109 10.11 -0.61 5.21
CA PRO A 109 11.27 0.26 5.00
C PRO A 109 12.61 -0.49 5.04
N PHE A 110 12.63 -1.72 5.57
CA PHE A 110 13.82 -2.57 5.62
C PHE A 110 13.79 -3.70 4.59
N ALA A 111 12.67 -3.91 3.90
CA ALA A 111 12.60 -4.90 2.84
C ALA A 111 13.24 -4.35 1.57
N LYS A 112 13.82 -5.26 0.76
CA LYS A 112 14.30 -4.91 -0.56
C LYS A 112 13.09 -4.41 -1.39
N PRO A 113 13.16 -3.20 -1.96
CA PRO A 113 12.09 -2.70 -2.83
C PRO A 113 11.94 -3.62 -4.06
N TYR A 114 10.73 -3.69 -4.58
CA TYR A 114 10.38 -4.53 -5.71
C TYR A 114 9.33 -3.84 -6.59
N VAL A 115 9.16 -4.33 -7.82
CA VAL A 115 8.08 -3.87 -8.70
C VAL A 115 6.88 -4.79 -8.49
N ALA A 116 5.81 -4.24 -7.93
CA ALA A 116 4.54 -4.92 -7.74
C ALA A 116 3.73 -4.91 -9.04
N VAL A 117 3.26 -6.08 -9.45
CA VAL A 117 2.27 -6.24 -10.54
C VAL A 117 0.90 -6.32 -9.91
N ILE A 118 0.11 -5.25 -10.08
CA ILE A 118 -1.20 -5.11 -9.49
C ILE A 118 -2.25 -5.27 -10.60
N ARG A 119 -3.17 -6.22 -10.45
CA ARG A 119 -4.32 -6.35 -11.35
C ARG A 119 -5.56 -5.70 -10.74
N SER A 120 -6.25 -4.90 -11.55
CA SER A 120 -7.51 -4.28 -11.15
C SER A 120 -8.68 -5.19 -11.50
N TYR A 121 -9.47 -5.55 -10.50
CA TYR A 121 -10.73 -6.29 -10.64
C TYR A 121 -11.96 -5.38 -10.47
N GLY A 122 -11.78 -4.06 -10.65
CA GLY A 122 -12.82 -3.05 -10.56
C GLY A 122 -13.12 -2.61 -9.13
N LEU A 123 -13.55 -3.52 -8.25
CA LEU A 123 -13.88 -3.21 -6.84
C LEU A 123 -12.69 -3.34 -5.89
N TYR A 124 -11.64 -4.02 -6.32
CA TYR A 124 -10.41 -4.22 -5.57
C TYR A 124 -9.24 -4.38 -6.53
N GLU A 125 -8.05 -4.12 -6.01
CA GLU A 125 -6.78 -4.35 -6.66
C GLU A 125 -6.05 -5.48 -5.92
N GLN A 126 -5.37 -6.35 -6.65
CA GLN A 126 -4.60 -7.44 -6.06
C GLN A 126 -3.20 -7.52 -6.65
N GLU A 127 -2.20 -7.62 -5.78
CA GLU A 127 -0.82 -7.90 -6.18
C GLU A 127 -0.73 -9.36 -6.65
N THR A 128 -0.58 -9.58 -7.95
CA THR A 128 -0.51 -10.93 -8.53
C THR A 128 0.94 -11.43 -8.62
N ALA A 129 1.91 -10.52 -8.78
CA ALA A 129 3.32 -10.88 -8.92
C ALA A 129 4.27 -9.82 -8.37
N ARG A 130 5.49 -10.26 -8.04
CA ARG A 130 6.61 -9.43 -7.63
C ARG A 130 7.75 -9.60 -8.61
N LEU A 131 8.23 -8.49 -9.15
CA LEU A 131 9.39 -8.43 -10.03
C LEU A 131 10.55 -7.76 -9.28
N ASP A 132 11.77 -8.15 -9.61
CA ASP A 132 12.96 -7.46 -9.09
C ASP A 132 12.94 -5.98 -9.50
N MET A 133 13.39 -5.11 -8.59
CA MET A 133 13.47 -3.66 -8.83
C MET A 133 14.42 -3.30 -9.98
N ASP A 134 15.47 -4.11 -10.14
CA ASP A 134 16.59 -3.81 -11.04
C ASP A 134 16.42 -4.57 -12.36
N PHE A 135 16.38 -3.82 -13.47
CA PHE A 135 16.40 -4.37 -14.82
C PHE A 135 17.82 -4.27 -15.39
N ASP A 136 18.50 -5.40 -15.59
CA ASP A 136 19.79 -5.42 -16.28
C ASP A 136 19.57 -5.46 -17.80
N VAL A 137 19.96 -4.38 -18.48
CA VAL A 137 19.93 -4.28 -19.94
C VAL A 137 21.35 -4.01 -20.43
N LYS A 138 21.99 -5.04 -20.99
CA LYS A 138 23.35 -4.95 -21.57
C LYS A 138 24.40 -4.43 -20.56
N GLY A 139 24.36 -4.90 -19.31
CA GLY A 139 25.33 -4.54 -18.27
C GLY A 139 25.10 -3.16 -17.65
N LYS A 140 23.92 -2.57 -17.86
CA LYS A 140 23.46 -1.35 -17.19
C LYS A 140 22.16 -1.63 -16.45
N THR A 141 22.11 -1.21 -15.20
CA THR A 141 20.93 -1.33 -14.33
C THR A 141 19.99 -0.16 -14.55
N TYR A 142 18.72 -0.47 -14.82
CA TYR A 142 17.63 0.49 -14.97
C TYR A 142 16.53 0.24 -13.94
N ARG A 143 15.81 1.29 -13.57
CA ARG A 143 14.62 1.24 -12.70
C ARG A 143 13.33 1.43 -13.51
N LEU A 144 12.17 1.24 -12.88
CA LEU A 144 10.87 1.46 -13.53
C LEU A 144 10.73 2.91 -14.02
N ALA A 145 11.30 3.87 -13.29
CA ALA A 145 11.30 5.29 -13.68
C ALA A 145 12.01 5.57 -15.03
N ASP A 146 12.93 4.69 -15.46
CA ASP A 146 13.67 4.84 -16.71
C ASP A 146 12.98 4.19 -17.92
N VAL A 147 11.83 3.54 -17.70
CA VAL A 147 11.08 2.82 -18.72
C VAL A 147 10.40 3.81 -19.68
N LEU A 148 10.63 3.62 -20.97
CA LEU A 148 10.04 4.44 -22.04
C LEU A 148 8.66 3.95 -22.44
N SER A 149 8.48 2.63 -22.53
CA SER A 149 7.20 2.00 -22.83
C SER A 149 7.17 0.56 -22.36
N ILE A 150 5.99 0.10 -21.96
CA ILE A 150 5.74 -1.28 -21.57
C ILE A 150 4.72 -1.84 -22.56
N LYS A 151 5.06 -2.96 -23.19
CA LYS A 151 4.16 -3.66 -24.11
C LYS A 151 3.85 -5.03 -23.54
N GLU A 152 2.58 -5.39 -23.54
CA GLU A 152 2.15 -6.74 -23.26
C GLU A 152 2.39 -7.58 -24.52
N VAL A 153 3.16 -8.66 -24.36
CA VAL A 153 3.38 -9.66 -25.40
C VAL A 153 2.73 -10.94 -24.89
N THR A 154 1.52 -11.20 -25.36
CA THR A 154 0.81 -12.44 -25.05
C THR A 154 1.29 -13.52 -26.01
N ASN A 155 2.02 -14.51 -25.50
CA ASN A 155 2.22 -15.78 -26.19
C ASN A 155 1.22 -16.79 -25.61
N ASP A 156 0.70 -17.71 -26.43
CA ASP A 156 -0.46 -18.61 -26.21
C ASP A 156 -0.63 -19.30 -24.83
N VAL A 157 0.36 -19.24 -23.92
CA VAL A 157 0.33 -19.86 -22.59
C VAL A 157 0.80 -18.92 -21.45
N ARG A 158 1.46 -17.78 -21.74
CA ARG A 158 2.07 -16.88 -20.72
C ARG A 158 1.97 -15.40 -21.12
N THR A 159 1.64 -14.56 -20.16
CA THR A 159 1.69 -13.10 -20.33
C THR A 159 3.10 -12.59 -20.04
N GLU A 160 3.77 -12.08 -21.05
CA GLU A 160 5.09 -11.45 -20.91
C GLU A 160 4.96 -9.93 -21.00
N LEU A 161 5.67 -9.21 -20.14
CA LEU A 161 5.83 -7.77 -20.29
C LEU A 161 7.19 -7.45 -20.90
N LEU A 162 7.15 -6.78 -22.04
CA LEU A 162 8.30 -6.19 -22.69
C LEU A 162 8.51 -4.77 -22.14
N PHE A 163 9.56 -4.59 -21.36
CA PHE A 163 10.03 -3.29 -20.88
C PHE A 163 11.02 -2.72 -21.90
N VAL A 164 10.70 -1.55 -22.46
CA VAL A 164 11.56 -0.85 -23.43
C VAL A 164 12.30 0.28 -22.74
N PHE A 165 13.63 0.24 -22.78
CA PHE A 165 14.55 1.25 -22.26
C PHE A 165 15.31 1.93 -23.40
N LYS A 166 15.98 3.06 -23.12
CA LYS A 166 16.79 3.79 -24.12
C LYS A 166 17.89 2.95 -24.78
N THR A 167 18.43 1.93 -24.10
CA THR A 167 19.56 1.11 -24.59
C THR A 167 19.18 -0.29 -25.06
N GLY A 168 17.92 -0.71 -24.90
CA GLY A 168 17.44 -2.05 -25.25
C GLY A 168 16.11 -2.39 -24.59
N SER A 169 15.64 -3.62 -24.80
CA SER A 169 14.40 -4.13 -24.19
C SER A 169 14.68 -5.38 -23.35
N VAL A 170 13.94 -5.53 -22.25
CA VAL A 170 13.96 -6.73 -21.40
C VAL A 170 12.55 -7.25 -21.25
N THR A 171 12.39 -8.54 -21.43
CA THR A 171 11.12 -9.23 -21.23
C THR A 171 11.12 -9.88 -19.85
N ARG A 172 10.04 -9.72 -19.09
CA ARG A 172 9.80 -10.45 -17.84
C ARG A 172 8.46 -11.17 -17.93
N GLU A 173 8.48 -12.44 -17.55
CA GLU A 173 7.26 -13.24 -17.40
C GLU A 173 6.49 -12.77 -16.16
N ILE A 174 5.16 -12.67 -16.29
CA ILE A 174 4.25 -12.53 -15.15
C ILE A 174 3.48 -13.85 -15.01
N PRO A 175 3.38 -14.42 -13.79
CA PRO A 175 2.53 -15.58 -13.51
C PRO A 175 1.03 -15.30 -13.70
#